data_AF-A0A2N6FJN3-F1
#
_entry.id   AF-A0A2N6FJN3-F1
#
_cell.length_a   1.000
_cell.length_b   1.000
_cell.length_c   1.000
_cell.angle_alpha   90.00
_cell.angle_beta   90.00
_cell.angle_gamma   90.00
#
_symmetry.space_group_name_H-M   'P 1'
#
loop_
_entity.id
_entity.type
_entity.pdbx_description
1 polymer ?
#
loop_
_entity_poly.entity_id
_entity_poly.type
_entity_poly.pdbx_seq_one_letter_code
_entity_poly.pdbx_strand_id
1 'polypeptide(L)'
;MTLATLSAVILFLAALLQSLSYLCSRLPETRRPTWYPRNRLALTLIDISWLLLCILGNGAAFSIDLWLGLVAVALYFLALPFLFQSALARLMGFRDLRELVELIDHHA
;
A
#
# COMPACT_ATOMS: atom_id res chain seq x y z
N MET A 1 5.84 17.69 -15.55
CA MET A 1 5.93 17.15 -14.18
C MET A 1 7.41 17.04 -13.82
N THR A 2 7.79 17.40 -12.59
CA THR A 2 9.20 17.28 -12.15
C THR A 2 9.52 15.83 -11.78
N LEU A 3 10.79 15.42 -11.84
CA LEU A 3 11.21 14.07 -11.46
C LEU A 3 10.79 13.73 -10.01
N ALA A 4 10.82 14.73 -9.13
CA ALA A 4 10.36 14.63 -7.74
C ALA A 4 8.86 14.35 -7.61
N THR A 5 8.02 15.04 -8.39
CA THR A 5 6.57 14.79 -8.37
C THR A 5 6.24 13.43 -8.95
N LEU A 6 6.98 12.99 -9.98
CA LEU A 6 6.80 11.65 -10.56
C LEU A 6 7.21 10.55 -9.57
N SER A 7 8.34 10.71 -8.88
CA SER A 7 8.78 9.82 -7.80
C SER A 7 7.72 9.73 -6.68
N ALA A 8 7.21 10.87 -6.20
CA ALA A 8 6.20 10.91 -5.16
C ALA A 8 4.91 10.20 -5.58
N VAL A 9 4.44 10.40 -6.82
CA VAL A 9 3.24 9.73 -7.35
C VAL A 9 3.46 8.21 -7.45
N ILE A 10 4.64 7.78 -7.90
CA ILE A 10 4.98 6.35 -7.97
C ILE A 10 4.98 5.72 -6.58
N LEU A 11 5.62 6.37 -5.60
CA LEU A 11 5.66 5.88 -4.22
C LEU A 11 4.27 5.86 -3.58
N PHE A 12 3.43 6.84 -3.89
CA PHE A 12 2.05 6.89 -3.44
C PHE A 12 1.24 5.70 -3.98
N LEU A 13 1.37 5.42 -5.28
CA LEU A 13 0.72 4.26 -5.91
C LEU A 13 1.24 2.93 -5.35
N ALA A 14 2.56 2.82 -5.14
CA ALA A 14 3.17 1.64 -4.53
C ALA A 14 2.59 1.36 -3.14
N ALA A 15 2.55 2.38 -2.27
CA ALA A 15 2.03 2.22 -0.93
C ALA A 15 0.51 1.94 -0.91
N LEU A 16 -0.26 2.50 -1.84
CA LEU A 16 -1.69 2.18 -2.00
C LEU A 16 -1.90 0.72 -2.39
N LEU A 17 -1.15 0.22 -3.39
CA LEU A 17 -1.19 -1.18 -3.82
C LEU A 17 -0.74 -2.13 -2.71
N GLN A 18 0.35 -1.80 -2.01
CA GLN A 18 0.85 -2.59 -0.88
C GLN A 18 -0.20 -2.67 0.23
N SER A 19 -0.79 -1.54 0.62
CA SER A 19 -1.79 -1.48 1.69
C SER A 19 -3.05 -2.26 1.31
N LEU A 20 -3.50 -2.15 0.07
CA LEU A 20 -4.65 -2.88 -0.45
C LEU A 20 -4.38 -4.39 -0.53
N SER A 21 -3.20 -4.81 -0.99
CA SER A 21 -2.78 -6.21 -1.01
C SER A 21 -2.75 -6.82 0.40
N TYR A 22 -2.15 -6.08 1.34
CA TYR A 22 -2.06 -6.51 2.74
C TYR A 22 -3.44 -6.64 3.40
N LEU A 23 -4.33 -5.66 3.19
CA LEU A 23 -5.64 -5.64 3.85
C LEU A 23 -6.56 -6.72 3.28
N CYS A 24 -6.59 -6.89 1.95
CA CYS A 24 -7.39 -7.92 1.30
C CYS A 24 -6.89 -9.35 1.57
N SER A 25 -5.58 -9.56 1.73
CA SER A 25 -5.04 -10.87 2.10
C SER A 25 -5.37 -11.26 3.54
N ARG A 26 -5.45 -10.28 4.46
CA ARG A 26 -5.83 -10.48 5.86
C ARG A 26 -7.33 -10.57 6.10
N LEU A 27 -8.16 -10.08 5.17
CA LEU A 27 -9.61 -10.15 5.29
C LEU A 27 -10.14 -11.59 5.06
N PRO A 28 -11.16 -12.02 5.85
CA PRO A 28 -11.84 -13.30 5.63
C PRO A 28 -12.58 -13.31 4.28
N GLU A 29 -12.70 -14.48 3.65
CA GLU A 29 -13.21 -14.62 2.28
C GLU A 29 -14.63 -14.07 2.08
N THR A 30 -15.43 -14.01 3.16
CA THR A 30 -16.79 -13.47 3.22
C THR A 30 -16.86 -11.95 3.11
N ARG A 31 -15.77 -11.24 3.45
CA ARG A 31 -15.68 -9.76 3.45
C ARG A 31 -14.76 -9.22 2.36
N ARG A 32 -14.11 -10.08 1.56
CA ARG A 32 -13.24 -9.62 0.47
C ARG A 32 -14.07 -8.96 -0.63
N PRO A 33 -13.64 -7.79 -1.14
CA PRO A 33 -14.33 -7.14 -2.24
C PRO A 33 -14.38 -8.04 -3.48
N THR A 34 -15.53 -8.08 -4.16
CA THR A 34 -15.77 -8.94 -5.33
C THR A 34 -14.82 -8.66 -6.50
N TRP A 35 -14.28 -7.44 -6.56
CA TRP A 35 -13.33 -7.00 -7.57
C TRP A 35 -11.88 -7.37 -7.25
N TYR A 36 -11.58 -7.84 -6.03
CA TYR A 36 -10.21 -8.22 -5.67
C TYR A 36 -9.91 -9.65 -6.14
N PRO A 37 -8.79 -9.87 -6.86
CA PRO A 37 -8.51 -11.16 -7.45
C PRO A 37 -8.27 -12.23 -6.39
N ARG A 38 -8.97 -13.35 -6.51
CA ARG A 38 -8.78 -14.54 -5.66
C ARG A 38 -7.66 -15.47 -6.17
N ASN A 39 -7.16 -15.22 -7.38
CA ASN A 39 -6.20 -16.10 -8.03
C ASN A 39 -4.79 -15.85 -7.48
N ARG A 40 -4.07 -16.91 -7.10
CA ARG A 40 -2.71 -16.80 -6.51
C ARG A 40 -1.74 -16.04 -7.40
N LEU A 41 -1.80 -16.25 -8.71
CA LEU A 41 -0.94 -15.55 -9.67
C LEU A 41 -1.21 -14.03 -9.70
N ALA A 42 -2.48 -13.63 -9.60
CA ALA A 42 -2.85 -12.22 -9.61
C ALA A 42 -2.43 -11.51 -8.31
N LEU A 43 -2.48 -12.21 -7.17
CA LEU A 43 -1.91 -11.74 -5.90
C LEU A 43 -0.41 -11.49 -6.02
N THR A 44 0.33 -12.46 -6.55
CA THR A 44 1.78 -12.34 -6.77
C THR A 44 2.12 -11.21 -7.75
N LEU A 45 1.32 -10.99 -8.79
CA LEU A 45 1.50 -9.87 -9.71
C LEU A 45 1.31 -8.52 -9.02
N ILE A 46 0.29 -8.39 -8.15
CA ILE A 46 0.09 -7.17 -7.34
C ILE A 46 1.29 -6.95 -6.43
N ASP A 47 1.77 -8.03 -5.80
CA ASP A 47 2.90 -7.96 -4.88
C ASP A 47 4.20 -7.52 -5.58
N ILE A 48 4.49 -8.09 -6.75
CA ILE A 48 5.63 -7.69 -7.57
C ILE A 48 5.45 -6.24 -8.07
N SER A 49 4.24 -5.84 -8.43
CA SER A 49 3.96 -4.51 -8.98
C SER A 49 4.25 -3.40 -7.97
N TRP A 50 3.78 -3.54 -6.71
CA TRP A 50 4.08 -2.51 -5.72
C TRP A 50 5.57 -2.46 -5.36
N LEU A 51 6.24 -3.61 -5.35
CA LEU A 51 7.67 -3.70 -5.04
C LEU A 51 8.51 -3.04 -6.16
N LEU A 52 8.16 -3.25 -7.43
CA LEU A 52 8.75 -2.56 -8.58
C LEU A 52 8.51 -1.05 -8.52
N LEU A 53 7.28 -0.62 -8.25
CA LEU A 53 6.97 0.81 -8.11
C LEU A 53 7.74 1.42 -6.94
N CYS A 54 7.87 0.73 -5.81
CA CYS A 54 8.64 1.20 -4.67
C CYS A 54 10.12 1.40 -5.03
N ILE A 55 10.73 0.45 -5.75
CA ILE A 55 12.12 0.56 -6.22
C ILE A 55 12.27 1.72 -7.21
N LEU A 56 11.37 1.85 -8.19
CA LEU A 56 11.41 2.92 -9.18
C LEU A 56 11.22 4.30 -8.55
N GLY A 57 10.26 4.42 -7.64
CA GLY A 57 9.95 5.66 -6.93
C GLY A 57 11.12 6.11 -6.04
N ASN A 58 11.69 5.19 -5.26
CA ASN A 58 12.85 5.48 -4.42
C ASN A 58 14.10 5.74 -5.26
N GLY A 59 14.35 4.95 -6.30
CA GLY A 59 15.48 5.16 -7.22
C GLY A 59 15.43 6.54 -7.89
N ALA A 60 14.24 7.00 -8.27
CA ALA A 60 14.03 8.35 -8.77
C ALA A 60 14.21 9.44 -7.70
N ALA A 61 13.90 9.18 -6.43
CA ALA A 61 14.15 10.14 -5.35
C ALA A 61 15.66 10.27 -5.06
N PHE A 62 16.37 9.13 -4.96
CA PHE A 62 17.82 9.09 -4.74
C PHE A 62 18.62 9.67 -5.90
N SER A 63 18.12 9.59 -7.14
CA SER A 63 18.79 10.19 -8.30
C SER A 63 18.67 11.72 -8.35
N ILE A 64 17.73 12.31 -7.63
CA ILE A 64 17.59 13.76 -7.49
C ILE A 64 18.49 14.24 -6.36
N ASP A 65 18.32 13.69 -5.16
CA ASP A 65 19.05 14.09 -3.97
C ASP A 65 18.99 13.00 -2.89
N LEU A 66 20.09 12.82 -2.16
CA LEU A 66 20.22 11.76 -1.15
C LEU A 66 19.29 11.98 0.05
N TRP A 67 19.12 13.23 0.49
CA TRP A 67 18.19 13.57 1.58
C TRP A 67 16.75 13.36 1.15
N LEU A 68 16.42 13.74 -0.08
CA LEU A 68 15.08 13.51 -0.63
C LEU A 68 14.75 12.01 -0.71
N GLY A 69 15.71 11.18 -1.09
CA GLY A 69 15.59 9.71 -1.05
C GLY A 69 15.36 9.18 0.37
N LEU A 70 16.14 9.63 1.36
CA LEU A 70 15.96 9.23 2.77
C LEU A 70 14.58 9.64 3.32
N VAL A 71 14.14 10.87 3.03
CA VAL A 71 12.82 11.36 3.43
C VAL A 71 11.70 10.55 2.76
N ALA A 72 11.85 10.23 1.47
CA ALA A 72 10.89 9.43 0.73
C ALA A 72 10.75 8.01 1.33
N VAL A 73 11.86 7.36 1.67
CA VAL A 73 11.85 6.06 2.36
C VAL A 73 11.19 6.18 3.74
N ALA A 74 11.56 7.18 4.54
CA ALA A 74 10.99 7.37 5.87
C ALA A 74 9.46 7.59 5.80
N LEU A 75 8.99 8.44 4.88
CA LEU A 75 7.56 8.66 4.67
C LEU A 75 6.85 7.39 4.18
N TYR A 76 7.47 6.66 3.24
CA TYR A 76 6.90 5.42 2.70
C TYR A 76 6.68 4.35 3.77
N PHE A 77 7.60 4.21 4.74
CA PHE A 77 7.48 3.19 5.78
C PHE A 77 6.72 3.66 7.02
N LEU A 78 6.82 4.94 7.41
CA LEU A 78 6.16 5.44 8.63
C LEU A 78 4.76 6.02 8.40
N ALA A 79 4.55 6.77 7.31
CA ALA A 79 3.35 7.61 7.17
C ALA A 79 2.32 7.00 6.22
N LEU A 80 2.75 6.64 5.01
CA LEU A 80 1.84 6.16 3.96
C LEU A 80 1.05 4.89 4.35
N PRO A 81 1.63 3.87 5.01
CA PRO A 81 0.89 2.66 5.34
C PRO A 81 -0.26 2.94 6.33
N PHE A 82 -0.02 3.78 7.34
CA PHE A 82 -1.04 4.17 8.31
C PHE A 82 -2.17 4.98 7.66
N LEU A 83 -1.82 5.96 6.82
CA LEU A 83 -2.78 6.78 6.10
C LEU A 83 -3.63 5.93 5.14
N PHE A 84 -3.01 5.03 4.40
CA PHE A 84 -3.74 4.19 3.45
C PHE A 84 -4.55 3.10 4.12
N GLN A 85 -4.05 2.41 5.14
CA GLN A 85 -4.82 1.38 5.83
C GLN A 85 -6.08 1.96 6.47
N SER A 86 -6.01 3.16 7.06
CA SER A 86 -7.18 3.83 7.64
C SER A 86 -8.20 4.25 6.59
N ALA A 87 -7.74 4.81 5.46
CA ALA A 87 -8.60 5.18 4.34
C ALA A 87 -9.24 3.96 3.67
N LEU A 88 -8.48 2.88 3.46
CA LEU A 88 -8.94 1.62 2.88
C LEU A 88 -9.94 0.91 3.79
N ALA A 89 -9.73 0.91 5.10
CA ALA A 89 -10.69 0.36 6.06
C ALA A 89 -12.06 1.05 5.92
N ARG A 90 -12.08 2.39 5.83
CA ARG A 90 -13.32 3.15 5.59
C ARG A 90 -13.94 2.85 4.23
N LEU A 91 -13.14 2.74 3.17
CA LEU A 91 -13.63 2.38 1.83
C LEU A 91 -14.25 0.98 1.78
N MET A 92 -13.76 0.05 2.59
CA MET A 92 -14.32 -1.30 2.71
C MET A 92 -15.53 -1.38 3.66
N GLY A 93 -16.00 -0.24 4.17
CA GLY A 93 -17.20 -0.14 4.99
C GLY A 93 -16.98 -0.40 6.49
N PHE A 94 -15.74 -0.44 6.96
CA PHE A 94 -15.43 -0.45 8.39
C PHE A 94 -15.50 0.97 8.94
N ARG A 95 -15.99 1.13 10.18
CA ARG A 95 -16.10 2.45 10.81
C ARG A 95 -14.73 3.05 11.08
N ASP A 96 -13.80 2.21 11.53
CA ASP A 96 -12.43 2.59 11.86
C ASP A 96 -11.44 1.43 11.65
N LEU A 97 -10.14 1.78 11.58
CA LEU A 97 -9.03 0.83 11.51
C LEU A 97 -9.09 -0.19 12.67
N ARG A 98 -9.57 0.23 13.85
CA ARG A 98 -9.65 -0.62 15.04
C ARG A 98 -10.62 -1.80 14.85
N GLU A 99 -11.76 -1.55 14.22
CA GLU A 99 -12.76 -2.59 13.95
C GLU A 99 -12.23 -3.63 12.95
N LEU A 100 -11.46 -3.17 11.96
CA LEU A 100 -10.75 -4.06 11.04
C LEU A 100 -9.69 -4.90 11.76
N VAL A 101 -8.87 -4.29 12.63
CA VAL A 101 -7.83 -4.99 13.40
C VAL A 101 -8.46 -6.02 14.33
N GLU A 102 -9.52 -5.67 15.06
CA GLU A 102 -10.27 -6.60 15.91
C GLU A 102 -10.85 -7.77 15.11
N LEU A 103 -11.37 -7.52 13.90
CA LEU A 103 -11.88 -8.59 13.03
C LEU A 103 -10.76 -9.54 12.56
N ILE A 104 -9.59 -8.99 12.19
CA ILE A 104 -8.42 -9.77 11.78
C ILE A 104 -7.91 -10.60 12.96
N ASP A 105 -7.82 -10.02 14.15
CA ASP A 105 -7.30 -10.69 15.36
C ASP A 105 -8.24 -11.81 15.83
N HIS A 106 -9.56 -11.67 15.64
CA HIS A 106 -10.53 -12.72 15.96
C HIS A 106 -10.55 -13.90 14.96
N HIS A 107 -9.98 -13.73 13.76
CA HIS A 107 -9.95 -14.75 12.70
C HIS A 107 -8.53 -15.26 12.38
N ALA A 108 -7.50 -14.79 13.10
CA ALA A 108 -6.13 -15.26 13.01
C ALA A 108 -5.91 -16.51 13.88
#